data_AF-A0A4Q1D901-F1
#
_entry.id   AF-A0A4Q1D901-F1
#
_cell.length_a   1.000
_cell.length_b   1.000
_cell.length_c   1.000
_cell.angle_alpha   90.00
_cell.angle_beta   90.00
_cell.angle_gamma   90.00
#
_symmetry.space_group_name_H-M   'P 1'
#
loop_
_entity.id
_entity.type
_entity.pdbx_description
1 polymer ?
#
loop_
_entity_poly.entity_id
_entity_poly.type
_entity_poly.pdbx_seq_one_letter_code
_entity_poly.pdbx_strand_id
1 'polypeptide(L)'
;MALYNNIEELLDGSGEAWVNAVNEMKNQSSKKLVANIIEPRLVSLPADKIVQYGLVIGYKCKESKLKYSQLRRYVDEIKTIEQSLDKINKIKFFRIPLLHGYSRQKEQLEPFYQFVDGIIKSNKIQEENDFKAFVNLIDSITAHFEAFREDNND
;
A
#
# COMPACT_ATOMS: atom_id res chain seq x y z
N MET A 1 -15.91 19.24 -8.91
CA MET A 1 -15.86 18.08 -9.82
C MET A 1 -15.64 16.92 -8.87
N ALA A 2 -16.73 16.31 -8.39
CA ALA A 2 -16.71 15.38 -7.25
C ALA A 2 -16.15 14.02 -7.71
N LEU A 3 -15.13 13.47 -7.04
CA LEU A 3 -14.41 12.29 -7.50
C LEU A 3 -14.25 11.23 -6.40
N TYR A 4 -15.39 10.68 -5.97
CA TYR A 4 -15.53 9.27 -5.50
C TYR A 4 -15.57 8.99 -3.97
N ASN A 5 -16.80 8.93 -3.41
CA ASN A 5 -17.06 8.62 -2.00
C ASN A 5 -16.85 7.14 -1.60
N ASN A 6 -16.84 6.24 -2.58
CA ASN A 6 -16.63 4.81 -2.37
C ASN A 6 -15.78 4.24 -3.51
N ILE A 7 -15.11 3.11 -3.24
CA ILE A 7 -14.32 2.37 -4.22
C ILE A 7 -15.11 2.13 -5.51
N GLU A 8 -16.40 1.83 -5.41
CA GLU A 8 -17.28 1.56 -6.56
C GLU A 8 -17.36 2.73 -7.56
N GLU A 9 -17.20 3.96 -7.08
CA GLU A 9 -17.32 5.13 -7.94
C GLU A 9 -16.03 5.36 -8.75
N LEU A 10 -14.84 4.99 -8.23
CA LEU A 10 -13.56 5.02 -8.96
C LEU A 10 -13.48 4.05 -10.15
N LEU A 11 -14.45 3.13 -10.27
CA LEU A 11 -14.41 1.97 -11.14
C LEU A 11 -15.47 2.09 -12.23
N ASP A 12 -15.28 3.08 -13.07
CA ASP A 12 -16.18 3.40 -14.17
C ASP A 12 -16.23 2.24 -15.19
N GLY A 13 -17.23 1.36 -15.05
CA GLY A 13 -17.56 0.31 -16.03
C GLY A 13 -16.52 -0.82 -16.25
N SER A 14 -15.38 -0.82 -15.56
CA SER A 14 -14.38 -1.89 -15.65
C SER A 14 -14.94 -3.17 -15.01
N GLY A 15 -15.38 -4.10 -15.86
CA GLY A 15 -15.89 -5.46 -15.60
C GLY A 15 -16.25 -5.80 -14.15
N GLU A 16 -17.54 -6.07 -13.90
CA GLU A 16 -18.14 -6.49 -12.62
C GLU A 16 -17.26 -7.42 -11.73
N ALA A 17 -16.50 -8.32 -12.34
CA ALA A 17 -15.53 -9.18 -11.67
C ALA A 17 -14.42 -8.42 -10.91
N TRP A 18 -13.93 -7.30 -11.44
CA TRP A 18 -12.90 -6.45 -10.83
C TRP A 18 -13.45 -5.72 -9.62
N VAL A 19 -14.65 -5.13 -9.73
CA VAL A 19 -15.36 -4.48 -8.61
C VAL A 19 -15.60 -5.48 -7.48
N ASN A 20 -16.10 -6.68 -7.82
CA ASN A 20 -16.33 -7.74 -6.84
C ASN A 20 -15.03 -8.16 -6.14
N ALA A 21 -13.93 -8.34 -6.88
CA ALA A 21 -12.63 -8.69 -6.29
C ALA A 21 -12.14 -7.64 -5.29
N VAL A 22 -12.26 -6.35 -5.62
CA VAL A 22 -11.85 -5.28 -4.70
C VAL A 22 -12.76 -5.18 -3.48
N ASN A 23 -14.07 -5.34 -3.66
CA ASN A 23 -15.04 -5.38 -2.56
C ASN A 23 -14.77 -6.56 -1.61
N GLU A 24 -14.40 -7.73 -2.13
CA GLU A 24 -13.98 -8.87 -1.32
C GLU A 24 -12.70 -8.56 -0.53
N MET A 25 -11.70 -7.94 -1.17
CA MET A 25 -10.43 -7.56 -0.53
C MET A 25 -10.60 -6.49 0.54
N LYS A 26 -11.52 -5.53 0.35
CA LYS A 26 -11.83 -4.46 1.31
C LYS A 26 -12.21 -4.99 2.69
N ASN A 27 -12.89 -6.14 2.75
CA ASN A 27 -13.31 -6.76 4.01
C ASN A 27 -12.21 -7.57 4.71
N GLN A 28 -11.05 -7.74 4.09
CA GLN A 28 -9.94 -8.50 4.65
C GLN A 28 -8.99 -7.62 5.47
N SER A 29 -8.31 -8.20 6.46
CA SER A 29 -7.24 -7.48 7.18
C SER A 29 -6.03 -7.25 6.27
N SER A 30 -5.27 -6.18 6.49
CA SER A 30 -4.04 -5.91 5.73
C SER A 30 -3.04 -7.07 5.80
N LYS A 31 -2.96 -7.75 6.96
CA LYS A 31 -2.17 -8.98 7.10
C LYS A 31 -2.65 -10.10 6.17
N LYS A 32 -3.96 -10.27 5.99
CA LYS A 32 -4.51 -11.28 5.08
C LYS A 32 -4.30 -10.92 3.61
N LEU A 33 -4.34 -9.63 3.28
CA LEU A 33 -3.99 -9.15 1.94
C LEU A 33 -2.56 -9.51 1.55
N VAL A 34 -1.60 -9.39 2.47
CA VAL A 34 -0.22 -9.84 2.22
C VAL A 34 -0.16 -11.35 1.97
N ALA A 35 -0.94 -12.15 2.72
CA ALA A 35 -0.98 -13.60 2.53
C ALA A 35 -1.58 -14.03 1.18
N ASN A 36 -2.41 -13.19 0.55
CA ASN A 36 -2.97 -13.44 -0.78
C ASN A 36 -1.97 -13.18 -1.91
N ILE A 37 -0.82 -12.56 -1.62
CA ILE A 37 0.29 -12.45 -2.58
C ILE A 37 1.02 -13.79 -2.54
N ILE A 38 0.54 -14.72 -3.36
CA ILE A 38 1.09 -16.09 -3.45
C ILE A 38 2.42 -16.13 -4.19
N GLU A 39 2.71 -15.08 -4.97
CA GLU A 39 3.91 -14.98 -5.77
C GLU A 39 5.15 -14.98 -4.87
N PRO A 40 6.16 -15.81 -5.15
CA PRO A 40 7.37 -15.89 -4.33
C PRO A 40 8.18 -14.58 -4.37
N ARG A 41 8.03 -13.81 -5.44
CA ARG A 41 8.75 -12.57 -5.71
C ARG A 41 7.79 -11.48 -6.12
N LEU A 42 8.02 -10.25 -5.65
CA LEU A 42 7.09 -9.15 -5.88
C LEU A 42 7.08 -8.68 -7.35
N VAL A 43 8.19 -8.85 -8.08
CA VAL A 43 8.25 -8.56 -9.53
C VAL A 43 7.28 -9.43 -10.35
N SER A 44 6.90 -10.61 -9.83
CA SER A 44 5.98 -11.52 -10.52
C SER A 44 4.51 -11.16 -10.30
N LEU A 45 4.22 -10.17 -9.45
CA LEU A 45 2.86 -9.73 -9.18
C LEU A 45 2.30 -8.97 -10.39
N PRO A 46 1.15 -9.38 -10.95
CA PRO A 46 0.52 -8.70 -12.08
C PRO A 46 0.19 -7.23 -11.77
N ALA A 47 0.25 -6.37 -12.79
CA ALA A 47 0.03 -4.93 -12.65
C ALA A 47 -1.38 -4.57 -12.13
N ASP A 48 -2.40 -5.30 -12.57
CA ASP A 48 -3.77 -5.17 -12.07
C ASP A 48 -3.86 -5.48 -10.57
N LYS A 49 -3.11 -6.48 -10.10
CA LYS A 49 -3.03 -6.82 -8.68
C LYS A 49 -2.32 -5.75 -7.86
N ILE A 50 -1.25 -5.15 -8.40
CA ILE A 50 -0.58 -4.00 -7.76
C ILE A 50 -1.59 -2.87 -7.53
N VAL A 51 -2.39 -2.54 -8.53
CA VAL A 51 -3.43 -1.51 -8.44
C VAL A 51 -4.51 -1.91 -7.43
N GLN A 52 -5.01 -3.14 -7.46
CA GLN A 52 -6.03 -3.62 -6.50
C GLN A 52 -5.54 -3.53 -5.04
N TYR A 53 -4.32 -3.98 -4.75
CA TYR A 53 -3.75 -3.85 -3.41
C TYR A 53 -3.53 -2.37 -3.03
N GLY A 54 -3.03 -1.57 -3.97
CA GLY A 54 -2.82 -0.14 -3.77
C GLY A 54 -4.11 0.58 -3.40
N LEU A 55 -5.18 0.35 -4.16
CA LEU A 55 -6.50 0.91 -3.92
C LEU A 55 -7.04 0.49 -2.54
N VAL A 56 -7.05 -0.81 -2.23
CA VAL A 56 -7.62 -1.32 -0.97
C VAL A 56 -6.85 -0.80 0.24
N ILE A 57 -5.52 -0.78 0.19
CA ILE A 57 -4.70 -0.28 1.30
C ILE A 57 -4.83 1.24 1.42
N GLY A 58 -4.84 1.97 0.30
CA GLY A 58 -5.09 3.41 0.28
C GLY A 58 -6.44 3.77 0.92
N TYR A 59 -7.50 3.05 0.55
CA TYR A 59 -8.81 3.18 1.17
C TYR A 59 -8.78 2.91 2.67
N LYS A 60 -8.15 1.80 3.11
CA LYS A 60 -8.04 1.47 4.54
C LYS A 60 -7.26 2.50 5.34
N CYS A 61 -6.21 3.08 4.77
CA CYS A 61 -5.47 4.18 5.38
C CYS A 61 -6.32 5.44 5.54
N LYS A 62 -7.22 5.72 4.59
CA LYS A 62 -8.19 6.82 4.70
C LYS A 62 -9.20 6.55 5.81
N GLU A 63 -9.76 5.35 5.88
CA GLU A 63 -10.72 4.95 6.92
C GLU A 63 -10.09 4.93 8.33
N SER A 64 -8.80 4.60 8.45
CA SER A 64 -8.06 4.69 9.72
C SER A 64 -7.71 6.12 10.13
N LYS A 65 -8.11 7.13 9.34
CA LYS A 65 -7.80 8.55 9.55
C LYS A 65 -6.29 8.83 9.60
N LEU A 66 -5.50 8.06 8.87
CA LEU A 66 -4.07 8.34 8.70
C LEU A 66 -3.92 9.72 8.04
N LYS A 67 -3.02 10.57 8.54
CA LYS A 67 -2.76 11.85 7.89
C LYS A 67 -1.82 11.63 6.70
N TYR A 68 -2.07 12.35 5.61
CA TYR A 68 -1.18 12.32 4.44
C TYR A 68 0.28 12.64 4.78
N SER A 69 0.52 13.61 5.66
CA SER A 69 1.88 13.94 6.12
C SER A 69 2.57 12.79 6.86
N GLN A 70 1.81 11.91 7.52
CA GLN A 70 2.33 10.72 8.18
C GLN A 70 2.69 9.65 7.15
N LEU A 71 1.80 9.38 6.18
CA LEU A 71 2.07 8.44 5.09
C LEU A 71 3.28 8.90 4.26
N ARG A 72 3.28 10.16 3.82
CA ARG A 72 4.33 10.76 2.98
C ARG A 72 5.71 10.62 3.59
N ARG A 73 5.86 10.79 4.90
CA ARG A 73 7.15 10.59 5.59
C ARG A 73 7.73 9.19 5.34
N TYR A 74 6.90 8.15 5.39
CA TYR A 74 7.36 6.78 5.15
C TYR A 74 7.64 6.52 3.66
N VAL A 75 6.84 7.11 2.77
CA VAL A 75 7.04 7.03 1.32
C VAL A 75 8.36 7.70 0.93
N ASP A 76 8.63 8.91 1.43
CA ASP A 76 9.88 9.65 1.19
C ASP A 76 11.10 8.87 1.69
N GLU A 77 10.98 8.17 2.82
CA GLU A 77 12.03 7.29 3.34
C GLU A 77 12.27 6.08 2.43
N ILE A 78 11.21 5.44 1.90
CA ILE A 78 11.32 4.36 0.92
C ILE A 78 11.97 4.84 -0.38
N LYS A 79 11.60 6.04 -0.88
CA LYS A 79 12.22 6.67 -2.05
C LYS A 79 13.69 7.03 -1.81
N THR A 80 14.04 7.42 -0.59
CA THR A 80 15.45 7.62 -0.20
C THR A 80 16.22 6.30 -0.23
N ILE A 81 15.60 5.20 0.21
CA ILE A 81 16.19 3.86 0.14
C ILE A 81 16.37 3.41 -1.32
N GLU A 82 15.45 3.76 -2.22
CA GLU A 82 15.53 3.45 -3.65
C GLU A 82 16.82 3.95 -4.30
N GLN A 83 17.28 5.14 -3.89
CA GLN A 83 18.50 5.78 -4.39
C GLN A 83 19.79 5.14 -3.83
N SER A 84 19.68 4.25 -2.85
CA SER A 84 20.84 3.61 -2.24
C SER A 84 21.35 2.42 -3.06
N LEU A 85 22.68 2.25 -3.10
CA LEU A 85 23.32 1.05 -3.66
C LEU A 85 22.90 -0.22 -2.89
N ASP A 86 22.75 -0.12 -1.57
CA ASP A 86 22.35 -1.23 -0.70
C ASP A 86 20.85 -1.24 -0.32
N LYS A 87 19.98 -0.95 -1.30
CA LYS A 87 18.53 -0.80 -1.08
C LYS A 87 17.85 -2.03 -0.47
N ILE A 88 18.31 -3.24 -0.82
CA ILE A 88 17.75 -4.52 -0.37
C ILE A 88 18.00 -4.78 1.12
N ASN A 89 19.16 -4.39 1.65
CA ASN A 89 19.39 -4.49 3.09
C ASN A 89 18.74 -3.33 3.83
N LYS A 90 18.82 -2.10 3.31
CA LYS A 90 18.21 -0.92 3.93
C LYS A 90 16.70 -1.06 4.13
N ILE A 91 15.97 -1.65 3.17
CA ILE A 91 14.52 -1.86 3.33
C ILE A 91 14.17 -2.84 4.45
N LYS A 92 15.05 -3.80 4.76
CA LYS A 92 14.87 -4.68 5.92
C LYS A 92 14.99 -3.89 7.24
N PHE A 93 15.88 -2.90 7.28
CA PHE A 93 16.06 -2.02 8.44
C PHE A 93 14.97 -0.94 8.58
N PHE A 94 14.33 -0.53 7.48
CA PHE A 94 13.19 0.39 7.48
C PHE A 94 12.01 -0.09 8.36
N ARG A 95 11.94 -1.39 8.63
CA ARG A 95 10.97 -1.96 9.58
C ARG A 95 11.05 -1.35 10.98
N ILE A 96 12.23 -0.89 11.42
CA ILE A 96 12.44 -0.28 12.74
C ILE A 96 11.71 1.06 12.87
N PRO A 97 11.97 2.09 12.02
CA PRO A 97 11.23 3.34 12.08
C PRO A 97 9.74 3.14 11.81
N LEU A 98 9.37 2.22 10.92
CA LEU A 98 7.97 1.86 10.66
C LEU A 98 7.25 1.29 11.90
N LEU A 99 7.89 0.36 12.62
CA LEU A 99 7.37 -0.20 13.88
C LEU A 99 7.27 0.86 14.98
N HIS A 100 8.29 1.72 15.11
CA HIS A 100 8.27 2.80 16.09
C HIS A 100 7.12 3.78 15.82
N GLY A 101 6.89 4.12 14.54
CA GLY A 101 5.76 4.90 14.10
C GLY A 101 4.41 4.26 14.46
N TYR A 102 4.28 2.97 14.15
CA TYR A 102 3.08 2.18 14.45
C TYR A 102 2.78 2.13 15.94
N SER A 103 3.78 1.88 16.79
CA SER A 103 3.59 1.85 18.24
C SER A 103 3.02 3.15 18.83
N ARG A 104 3.29 4.30 18.19
CA ARG A 104 2.79 5.61 18.63
C ARG A 104 1.40 5.95 18.11
N GLN A 105 1.01 5.36 16.98
CA GLN A 105 -0.18 5.72 16.20
C GLN A 105 -0.83 4.44 15.67
N LYS A 106 -1.11 3.52 16.59
CA LYS A 106 -1.42 2.13 16.29
C LYS A 106 -2.59 2.03 15.32
N GLU A 107 -3.72 2.60 15.69
CA GLU A 107 -4.97 2.54 14.90
C GLU A 107 -4.81 3.20 13.52
N GLN A 108 -4.17 4.37 13.45
CA GLN A 108 -4.06 5.12 12.21
C GLN A 108 -3.11 4.44 11.22
N LEU A 109 -1.97 3.94 11.70
CA LEU A 109 -0.94 3.37 10.85
C LEU A 109 -1.11 1.86 10.63
N GLU A 110 -1.99 1.18 11.36
CA GLU A 110 -2.17 -0.28 11.29
C GLU A 110 -2.29 -0.82 9.87
N PRO A 111 -3.14 -0.26 8.98
CA PRO A 111 -3.31 -0.84 7.65
C PRO A 111 -2.04 -0.78 6.81
N PHE A 112 -1.32 0.35 6.85
CA PHE A 112 -0.06 0.56 6.14
C PHE A 112 1.05 -0.30 6.76
N TYR A 113 1.18 -0.26 8.08
CA TYR A 113 2.18 -1.02 8.84
C TYR A 113 2.07 -2.52 8.56
N GLN A 114 0.88 -3.11 8.77
CA GLN A 114 0.69 -4.55 8.60
C GLN A 114 0.99 -5.01 7.17
N PHE A 115 0.62 -4.19 6.18
CA PHE A 115 0.87 -4.50 4.79
C PHE A 115 2.36 -4.42 4.46
N VAL A 116 2.99 -3.27 4.71
CA VAL A 116 4.39 -3.02 4.37
C VAL A 116 5.35 -3.93 5.16
N ASP A 117 5.19 -4.03 6.48
CA ASP A 117 6.01 -4.95 7.29
C ASP A 117 5.78 -6.40 6.87
N GLY A 118 4.56 -6.77 6.48
CA GLY A 118 4.24 -8.10 5.96
C GLY A 118 4.99 -8.43 4.67
N ILE A 119 5.01 -7.52 3.70
CA ILE A 119 5.79 -7.69 2.45
C ILE A 119 7.27 -7.86 2.77
N ILE A 120 7.85 -6.99 3.58
CA ILE A 120 9.29 -7.04 3.90
C ILE A 120 9.63 -8.33 4.67
N LYS A 121 8.80 -8.74 5.65
CA LYS A 121 8.99 -9.99 6.41
C LYS A 121 8.84 -11.24 5.57
N SER A 122 7.98 -11.22 4.55
CA SER A 122 7.74 -12.36 3.67
C SER A 122 8.90 -12.65 2.71
N ASN A 123 9.98 -11.86 2.77
CA ASN A 123 11.18 -12.01 1.94
C ASN A 123 10.88 -11.98 0.43
N LYS A 124 9.83 -11.24 0.02
CA LYS A 124 9.44 -11.05 -1.39
C LYS A 124 10.29 -10.02 -2.14
N ILE A 125 11.12 -9.26 -1.41
CA ILE A 125 12.04 -8.23 -1.93
C ILE A 125 13.47 -8.77 -1.84
N GLN A 126 13.96 -9.39 -2.90
CA GLN A 126 15.26 -10.07 -2.91
C GLN A 126 16.28 -9.38 -3.81
N GLU A 127 15.83 -8.79 -4.91
CA GLU A 127 16.68 -8.07 -5.86
C GLU A 127 16.09 -6.72 -6.27
N GLU A 128 16.85 -5.97 -7.08
CA GLU A 128 16.48 -4.62 -7.50
C GLU A 128 15.10 -4.56 -8.17
N ASN A 129 14.75 -5.53 -9.01
CA ASN A 129 13.46 -5.54 -9.69
C ASN A 129 12.29 -5.77 -8.72
N ASP A 130 12.48 -6.56 -7.66
CA ASP A 130 11.45 -6.71 -6.62
C ASP A 130 11.29 -5.40 -5.84
N PHE A 131 12.39 -4.71 -5.60
CA PHE A 131 12.35 -3.41 -4.93
C PHE A 131 11.61 -2.37 -5.79
N LYS A 132 11.83 -2.34 -7.11
CA LYS A 132 11.05 -1.50 -8.03
C LYS A 132 9.57 -1.83 -7.99
N ALA A 133 9.21 -3.11 -8.01
CA ALA A 133 7.82 -3.55 -7.87
C ALA A 133 7.21 -3.13 -6.53
N PHE A 134 8.02 -3.15 -5.45
CA PHE A 134 7.61 -2.68 -4.13
C PHE A 134 7.36 -1.17 -4.12
N VAL A 135 8.24 -0.38 -4.73
CA VAL A 135 8.06 1.06 -4.88
C VAL A 135 6.79 1.38 -5.67
N ASN A 136 6.55 0.69 -6.79
CA ASN A 136 5.33 0.87 -7.58
C ASN A 136 4.05 0.56 -6.78
N LEU A 137 4.10 -0.46 -5.91
CA LEU A 137 3.01 -0.78 -5.00
C LEU A 137 2.78 0.33 -3.95
N ILE A 138 3.84 0.89 -3.38
CA ILE A 138 3.75 2.03 -2.45
C ILE A 138 3.23 3.30 -3.14
N ASP A 139 3.66 3.55 -4.37
CA ASP A 139 3.16 4.67 -5.18
C ASP A 139 1.67 4.49 -5.48
N SER A 140 1.24 3.27 -5.83
CA SER A 140 -0.18 2.96 -6.03
C SER A 140 -1.01 3.21 -4.76
N ILE A 141 -0.51 2.81 -3.58
CA ILE A 141 -1.18 3.11 -2.29
C ILE A 141 -1.33 4.61 -2.09
N THR A 142 -0.24 5.35 -2.32
CA THR A 142 -0.18 6.80 -2.05
C THR A 142 -1.11 7.56 -2.99
N ALA A 143 -1.11 7.21 -4.29
CA ALA A 143 -1.98 7.82 -5.28
C ALA A 143 -3.47 7.63 -4.96
N HIS A 144 -3.88 6.42 -4.56
CA HIS A 144 -5.28 6.16 -4.22
C HIS A 144 -5.66 6.78 -2.87
N PHE A 145 -4.76 6.77 -1.89
CA PHE A 145 -4.98 7.46 -0.63
C PHE A 145 -5.17 8.98 -0.83
N GLU A 146 -4.42 9.59 -1.75
CA GLU A 146 -4.59 11.00 -2.12
C GLU A 146 -5.93 11.26 -2.80
N ALA A 147 -6.31 10.43 -3.77
CA ALA A 147 -7.61 10.51 -4.45
C ALA A 147 -8.77 10.53 -3.44
N PHE A 148 -8.83 9.56 -2.51
CA PHE A 148 -9.88 9.51 -1.48
C PHE A 148 -9.90 10.69 -0.50
N ARG A 149 -8.82 11.47 -0.42
CA ARG A 149 -8.73 12.64 0.47
C ARG A 149 -9.33 13.88 -0.18
N GLU A 150 -9.13 14.06 -1.48
CA GLU A 150 -9.60 15.25 -2.21
C GLU A 150 -11.14 15.37 -2.20
N ASP A 151 -11.85 14.27 -1.97
CA ASP A 151 -13.32 14.25 -1.88
C ASP A 151 -13.93 14.81 -0.60
N ASN A 152 -13.16 14.98 0.48
CA ASN A 152 -13.70 15.39 1.79
C ASN A 152 -13.52 16.89 2.09
N ASN A 153 -13.10 17.69 1.09
CA ASN A 153 -12.87 19.14 1.23
C ASN A 153 -13.86 20.01 0.44
N ASP A 154 -14.95 19.44 -0.10
CA ASP A 154 -16.10 20.19 -0.68
C ASP A 154 -17.27 20.30 0.32
#